data_AF-A0A2W4PIM8-F1
#
_entry.id   AF-A0A2W4PIM8-F1
#
_cell.length_a   1.000
_cell.length_b   1.000
_cell.length_c   1.000
_cell.angle_alpha   90.00
_cell.angle_beta   90.00
_cell.angle_gamma   90.00
#
_symmetry.space_group_name_H-M   'P 1'
#
loop_
_entity.id
_entity.type
_entity.pdbx_description
1 polymer ?
#
loop_
_entity_poly.entity_id
_entity_poly.type
_entity_poly.pdbx_seq_one_letter_code
_entity_poly.pdbx_strand_id
1 'polypeptide(L)'
;MRLTGLIFLILAVAPVCGVQAQLAQEDESRLYAQTKQVNQFFRRFNGEEDEKGERYYPRDRLYRSPKLRRKYLGILFDASNTGISNDLKVEFAKDVLDKEEPVILDFHGGNWFSEVHTTFTYNGKPEPVILFMELEKDHLGHKWVITRVHADMFDPYFGRDTTRVGRFLHPLSHELDFMNLRKAFLNPDSVSQYTTKRFRPDHLSLLLYEVRKGNMKFQSISEVKFHFFQIDGWYFELSQFNRPGYNTGWLISNLVKLNNESEKATLRRYLYYELAAK
;
A
#
# COMPACT_ATOMS: atom_id res chain seq x y z
N MET A 1 54.10 -16.52 68.25
CA MET A 1 54.78 -15.26 67.88
C MET A 1 55.71 -15.54 66.71
N ARG A 2 55.50 -14.81 65.60
CA ARG A 2 56.36 -14.63 64.41
C ARG A 2 56.79 -15.89 63.64
N LEU A 3 56.25 -16.05 62.43
CA LEU A 3 56.96 -16.72 61.34
C LEU A 3 56.76 -15.94 60.03
N THR A 4 57.84 -15.25 59.64
CA THR A 4 58.35 -15.04 58.27
C THR A 4 57.36 -14.98 57.11
N GLY A 5 57.13 -13.77 56.60
CA GLY A 5 56.48 -13.53 55.32
C GLY A 5 57.42 -13.82 54.15
N LEU A 6 56.96 -14.69 53.25
CA LEU A 6 57.64 -15.04 52.01
C LEU A 6 57.12 -14.12 50.89
N ILE A 7 58.06 -13.46 50.22
CA ILE A 7 57.86 -12.62 49.05
C ILE A 7 57.51 -13.51 47.86
N PHE A 8 56.38 -13.25 47.20
CA PHE A 8 56.10 -13.77 45.86
C PHE A 8 55.86 -12.59 44.91
N LEU A 9 56.82 -12.40 44.01
CA LEU A 9 56.81 -11.43 42.92
C LEU A 9 55.92 -11.99 41.80
N ILE A 10 54.72 -11.43 41.63
CA ILE A 10 53.86 -11.73 40.48
C ILE A 10 54.11 -10.64 39.44
N LEU A 11 54.84 -10.98 38.36
CA LEU A 11 54.89 -10.19 37.13
C LEU A 11 53.50 -10.23 36.48
N ALA A 12 52.78 -9.11 36.54
CA ALA A 12 51.58 -8.91 35.74
C ALA A 12 51.98 -8.57 34.30
N VAL A 13 51.96 -9.57 33.42
CA VAL A 13 51.98 -9.37 31.97
C VAL A 13 50.57 -8.96 31.56
N ALA A 14 50.33 -7.67 31.38
CA ALA A 14 49.10 -7.18 30.80
C ALA A 14 49.08 -7.51 29.30
N PRO A 15 48.09 -8.25 28.78
CA PRO A 15 47.87 -8.29 27.35
C PRO A 15 47.31 -6.92 26.94
N VAL A 16 48.05 -6.22 26.09
CA VAL A 16 47.52 -5.07 25.35
C VAL A 16 46.49 -5.64 24.37
N CYS A 17 45.25 -5.80 24.83
CA CYS A 17 44.11 -5.93 23.95
C CYS A 17 43.95 -4.59 23.24
N GLY A 18 44.56 -4.47 22.07
CA GLY A 18 44.19 -3.46 21.09
C GLY A 18 42.72 -3.66 20.77
N VAL A 19 41.87 -2.82 21.35
CA VAL A 19 40.50 -2.65 20.87
C VAL A 19 40.65 -2.01 19.49
N GLN A 20 40.77 -2.84 18.46
CA GLN A 20 40.39 -2.43 17.11
C GLN A 20 38.89 -2.22 17.18
N ALA A 21 38.50 -0.99 17.48
CA ALA A 21 37.23 -0.48 17.03
C ALA A 21 37.24 -0.69 15.51
N GLN A 22 36.62 -1.77 15.05
CA GLN A 22 36.03 -1.79 13.72
C GLN A 22 34.96 -0.71 13.76
N LEU A 23 35.39 0.54 13.57
CA LEU A 23 34.62 1.51 12.80
C LEU A 23 34.48 0.83 11.44
N ALA A 24 33.48 -0.05 11.35
CA ALA A 24 32.83 -0.32 10.11
C ALA A 24 32.45 1.06 9.60
N GLN A 25 33.26 1.55 8.68
CA GLN A 25 32.86 2.49 7.67
C GLN A 25 31.69 1.82 6.95
N GLU A 26 30.53 1.81 7.60
CA GLU A 26 29.25 1.48 7.01
C GLU A 26 29.07 2.53 5.94
N ASP A 27 29.54 2.12 4.77
CA ASP A 27 29.58 2.79 3.48
C ASP A 27 28.45 3.84 3.41
N GLU A 28 28.78 5.12 3.63
CA GLU A 28 27.77 6.20 3.67
C GLU A 28 26.91 6.20 2.38
N SER A 29 27.52 5.75 1.28
CA SER A 29 26.91 5.37 0.00
C SER A 29 25.62 4.55 0.13
N ARG A 30 25.56 3.62 1.10
CA ARG A 30 24.43 2.70 1.34
C ARG A 30 23.26 3.42 1.96
N LEU A 31 23.52 4.42 2.82
CA LEU A 31 22.50 5.26 3.41
C LEU A 31 21.85 6.17 2.34
N TYR A 32 22.64 6.60 1.36
CA TYR A 32 22.21 7.58 0.35
C TYR A 32 21.19 7.03 -0.68
N ALA A 33 21.21 5.73 -0.96
CA ALA A 33 20.35 5.15 -2.02
C ALA A 33 19.03 4.54 -1.52
N GLN A 34 18.92 4.21 -0.24
CA GLN A 34 17.72 3.56 0.31
C GLN A 34 16.57 4.56 0.53
N THR A 35 15.37 4.20 0.06
CA THR A 35 14.15 4.99 0.32
C THR A 35 13.35 4.34 1.44
N LYS A 36 13.61 4.72 2.69
CA LYS A 36 13.09 4.03 3.89
C LYS A 36 11.60 4.32 4.15
N GLN A 37 11.13 5.50 3.77
CA GLN A 37 9.76 5.96 4.04
C GLN A 37 9.08 6.40 2.75
N VAL A 38 7.76 6.25 2.66
CA VAL A 38 6.98 6.76 1.52
C VAL A 38 7.14 8.28 1.40
N ASN A 39 7.14 9.04 2.50
CA ASN A 39 7.41 10.48 2.45
C ASN A 39 8.78 10.81 1.86
N GLN A 40 9.78 9.94 2.06
CA GLN A 40 11.09 10.08 1.44
C GLN A 40 11.01 9.85 -0.07
N PHE A 41 10.21 8.87 -0.51
CA PHE A 41 9.94 8.66 -1.94
C PHE A 41 9.41 9.93 -2.61
N PHE A 42 8.37 10.56 -2.03
CA PHE A 42 7.81 11.82 -2.54
C PHE A 42 8.89 12.91 -2.65
N ARG A 43 9.68 13.11 -1.58
CA ARG A 43 10.74 14.13 -1.59
C ARG A 43 11.81 13.84 -2.64
N ARG A 44 12.26 12.60 -2.78
CA ARG A 44 13.25 12.22 -3.80
C ARG A 44 12.71 12.38 -5.21
N PHE A 45 11.48 11.94 -5.46
CA PHE A 45 10.82 12.13 -6.75
C PHE A 45 10.72 13.63 -7.12
N ASN A 46 10.36 14.44 -6.14
CA ASN A 46 10.22 15.88 -6.30
C ASN A 46 11.56 16.64 -6.29
N GLY A 47 12.67 16.03 -5.85
CA GLY A 47 13.95 16.72 -5.66
C GLY A 47 13.95 17.69 -4.47
N GLU A 48 13.28 17.32 -3.38
CA GLU A 48 13.10 18.09 -2.16
C GLU A 48 13.91 17.55 -0.98
N GLU A 49 14.88 16.69 -1.23
CA GLU A 49 15.89 16.29 -0.26
C GLU A 49 17.24 16.06 -0.92
N ASP A 50 18.31 16.08 -0.12
CA ASP A 50 19.66 15.75 -0.54
C ASP A 50 19.96 14.24 -0.42
N GLU A 51 21.17 13.85 -0.77
CA GLU A 51 21.58 12.45 -0.75
C GLU A 51 21.58 11.88 0.68
N LYS A 52 21.81 12.72 1.69
CA LYS A 52 21.80 12.36 3.11
C LYS A 52 20.39 12.27 3.69
N GLY A 53 19.37 12.72 2.95
CA GLY A 53 17.98 12.80 3.39
C GLY A 53 17.60 14.12 4.05
N GLU A 54 18.48 15.12 4.00
CA GLU A 54 18.20 16.47 4.49
C GLU A 54 17.26 17.18 3.53
N ARG A 55 16.22 17.80 4.07
CA ARG A 55 15.14 18.39 3.27
C ARG A 55 15.57 19.71 2.64
N TYR A 56 15.26 19.86 1.35
CA TYR A 56 15.26 21.15 0.66
C TYR A 56 13.90 21.84 0.76
N TYR A 57 13.94 23.15 0.92
CA TYR A 57 12.82 24.07 0.95
C TYR A 57 12.87 25.01 -0.27
N PRO A 58 11.77 25.72 -0.62
CA PRO A 58 11.72 26.59 -1.80
C PRO A 58 12.83 27.65 -1.91
N ARG A 59 13.49 28.01 -0.81
CA ARG A 59 14.60 28.97 -0.80
C ARG A 59 15.96 28.34 -1.12
N ASP A 60 16.06 27.01 -1.07
CA ASP A 60 17.29 26.30 -1.34
C ASP A 60 17.56 26.20 -2.84
N ARG A 61 18.81 26.45 -3.23
CA ARG A 61 19.23 26.47 -4.64
C ARG A 61 18.95 25.16 -5.38
N LEU A 62 18.95 24.02 -4.68
CA LEU A 62 18.77 22.69 -5.26
C LEU A 62 17.32 22.20 -5.22
N TYR A 63 16.41 22.94 -4.59
CA TYR A 63 15.00 22.58 -4.47
C TYR A 63 14.37 22.34 -5.84
N ARG A 64 13.83 21.13 -6.01
CA ARG A 64 13.20 20.63 -7.25
C ARG A 64 14.07 20.75 -8.50
N SER A 65 15.40 20.77 -8.36
CA SER A 65 16.27 20.95 -9.52
C SER A 65 16.15 19.78 -10.51
N PRO A 66 16.05 20.03 -11.84
CA PRO A 66 15.90 18.95 -12.82
C PRO A 66 17.05 17.93 -12.81
N LYS A 67 18.28 18.40 -12.53
CA LYS A 67 19.46 17.55 -12.41
C LYS A 67 19.32 16.56 -11.24
N LEU A 68 18.87 17.04 -10.09
CA LEU A 68 18.68 16.22 -8.90
C LEU A 68 17.54 15.21 -9.10
N ARG A 69 16.39 15.67 -9.61
CA ARG A 69 15.24 14.81 -9.91
C ARG A 69 15.60 13.70 -10.89
N ARG A 70 16.37 14.01 -11.94
CA ARG A 70 16.88 13.00 -12.88
C ARG A 70 17.75 11.95 -12.21
N LYS A 71 18.64 12.36 -11.30
CA LYS A 71 19.46 11.44 -10.52
C LYS A 71 18.58 10.51 -9.67
N TYR A 72 17.58 11.05 -8.97
CA TYR A 72 16.69 10.25 -8.13
C TYR A 72 15.82 9.29 -8.94
N LEU A 73 15.23 9.72 -10.06
CA LEU A 73 14.43 8.83 -10.91
C LEU A 73 15.22 7.60 -11.35
N GLY A 74 16.54 7.71 -11.56
CA GLY A 74 17.39 6.56 -11.88
C GLY A 74 17.49 5.50 -10.77
N ILE A 75 17.25 5.86 -9.50
CA ILE A 75 17.35 4.95 -8.34
C ILE A 75 16.00 4.60 -7.69
N LEU A 76 14.92 5.28 -8.07
CA LEU A 76 13.58 5.06 -7.52
C LEU A 76 12.85 3.86 -8.13
N PHE A 77 13.33 3.31 -9.26
CA PHE A 77 12.81 2.06 -9.81
C PHE A 77 13.42 0.85 -9.12
N ASP A 78 12.66 -0.23 -9.00
CA ASP A 78 13.24 -1.53 -8.70
C ASP A 78 14.20 -1.94 -9.82
N ALA A 79 15.50 -1.93 -9.53
CA ALA A 79 16.56 -2.26 -10.46
C ALA A 79 16.59 -3.77 -10.81
N SER A 80 15.99 -4.61 -9.97
CA SER A 80 15.84 -6.05 -10.24
C SER A 80 14.61 -6.37 -11.09
N ASN A 81 13.73 -5.39 -11.33
CA ASN A 81 12.55 -5.58 -12.15
C ASN A 81 12.90 -5.47 -13.64
N THR A 82 12.83 -6.61 -14.33
CA THR A 82 13.03 -6.73 -15.78
C THR A 82 11.75 -6.54 -16.59
N GLY A 83 10.58 -6.48 -15.93
CA GLY A 83 9.27 -6.28 -16.56
C GLY A 83 9.00 -4.83 -16.98
N ILE A 84 9.74 -3.85 -16.43
CA ILE A 84 9.67 -2.45 -16.86
C ILE A 84 10.81 -2.17 -17.84
N SER A 85 10.48 -1.98 -19.12
CA SER A 85 11.48 -1.69 -20.15
C SER A 85 12.21 -0.38 -19.90
N ASN A 86 13.47 -0.29 -20.33
CA ASN A 86 14.24 0.95 -20.21
C ASN A 86 13.63 2.09 -21.03
N ASP A 87 13.07 1.79 -22.19
CA ASP A 87 12.39 2.80 -23.02
C ASP A 87 11.20 3.43 -22.28
N LEU A 88 10.42 2.62 -21.57
CA LEU A 88 9.29 3.11 -20.77
C LEU A 88 9.77 3.99 -19.59
N LYS A 89 10.89 3.61 -18.94
CA LYS A 89 11.51 4.44 -17.88
C LYS A 89 11.99 5.78 -18.44
N VAL A 90 12.60 5.78 -19.63
CA VAL A 90 13.09 6.99 -20.30
C VAL A 90 11.93 7.89 -20.70
N GLU A 91 10.85 7.32 -21.24
CA GLU A 91 9.64 8.05 -21.59
C GLU A 91 8.98 8.68 -20.36
N PHE A 92 8.76 7.89 -19.31
CA PHE A 92 8.25 8.40 -18.04
C PHE A 92 9.14 9.51 -17.47
N ALA A 93 10.45 9.31 -17.44
CA ALA A 93 11.39 10.31 -16.95
C ALA A 93 11.38 11.60 -17.80
N LYS A 94 11.15 11.50 -19.11
CA LYS A 94 11.01 12.66 -19.99
C LYS A 94 9.77 13.47 -19.61
N ASP A 95 8.63 12.81 -19.47
CA ASP A 95 7.35 13.47 -19.18
C ASP A 95 7.36 14.15 -17.79
N VAL A 96 7.85 13.46 -16.75
CA VAL A 96 7.83 14.03 -15.38
C VAL A 96 8.89 15.12 -15.14
N LEU A 97 9.93 15.16 -15.98
CA LEU A 97 11.01 16.15 -15.95
C LEU A 97 10.83 17.25 -17.01
N ASP A 98 9.69 17.31 -17.68
CA ASP A 98 9.41 18.36 -18.65
C ASP A 98 9.63 19.74 -18.01
N LYS A 99 10.27 20.65 -18.76
CA LYS A 99 10.67 21.96 -18.23
C LYS A 99 9.53 22.95 -18.23
N GLU A 100 8.59 22.82 -19.16
CA GLU A 100 7.43 23.69 -19.28
C GLU A 100 6.37 23.24 -18.27
N GLU A 101 6.21 21.93 -18.09
CA GLU A 101 5.24 21.34 -17.17
C GLU A 101 5.87 20.28 -16.23
N PRO A 102 6.73 20.70 -15.28
CA PRO A 102 7.37 19.76 -14.37
C PRO A 102 6.36 19.15 -13.40
N VAL A 103 6.20 17.83 -13.47
CA VAL A 103 5.28 17.09 -12.60
C VAL A 103 5.87 16.94 -11.20
N ILE A 104 5.09 17.29 -10.17
CA ILE A 104 5.45 17.16 -8.77
C ILE A 104 4.37 16.33 -8.08
N LEU A 105 4.77 15.28 -7.36
CA LEU A 105 3.85 14.48 -6.55
C LEU A 105 3.44 15.27 -5.31
N ASP A 106 2.16 15.24 -4.98
CA ASP A 106 1.63 15.86 -3.78
C ASP A 106 1.13 14.77 -2.83
N PHE A 107 1.77 14.64 -1.67
CA PHE A 107 1.37 13.68 -0.66
C PHE A 107 -0.11 13.82 -0.27
N HIS A 108 -0.66 15.03 -0.27
CA HIS A 108 -2.05 15.31 0.08
C HIS A 108 -2.97 15.51 -1.15
N GLY A 109 -2.45 15.40 -2.37
CA GLY A 109 -3.16 15.75 -3.61
C GLY A 109 -4.21 14.73 -4.07
N GLY A 110 -4.42 13.65 -3.33
CA GLY A 110 -5.33 12.56 -3.72
C GLY A 110 -4.83 11.80 -4.96
N ASN A 111 -5.70 11.00 -5.59
CA ASN A 111 -5.33 10.15 -6.74
C ASN A 111 -4.16 9.20 -6.50
N TRP A 112 -3.93 8.83 -5.24
CA TRP A 112 -3.11 7.70 -4.86
C TRP A 112 -3.74 7.02 -3.64
N PHE A 113 -3.53 5.72 -3.50
CA PHE A 113 -4.13 4.93 -2.43
C PHE A 113 -3.19 3.79 -2.03
N SER A 114 -3.40 3.24 -0.83
CA SER A 114 -2.70 2.07 -0.34
C SER A 114 -3.54 0.82 -0.53
N GLU A 115 -2.89 -0.29 -0.88
CA GLU A 115 -3.43 -1.64 -0.85
C GLU A 115 -2.71 -2.40 0.27
N VAL A 116 -3.45 -2.78 1.31
CA VAL A 116 -2.91 -3.42 2.52
C VAL A 116 -3.42 -4.85 2.59
N HIS A 117 -2.53 -5.81 2.39
CA HIS A 117 -2.84 -7.23 2.54
C HIS A 117 -2.76 -7.60 4.01
N THR A 118 -3.86 -8.12 4.53
CA THR A 118 -4.01 -8.46 5.95
C THR A 118 -4.53 -9.87 6.12
N THR A 119 -4.34 -10.39 7.33
CA THR A 119 -4.98 -11.61 7.80
C THR A 119 -5.88 -11.27 8.98
N PHE A 120 -7.10 -11.77 8.94
CA PHE A 120 -8.05 -11.72 10.05
C PHE A 120 -8.36 -13.14 10.51
N THR A 121 -8.59 -13.34 11.80
CA THR A 121 -9.25 -14.55 12.28
C THR A 121 -10.76 -14.39 12.13
N TYR A 122 -11.41 -15.21 11.31
CA TYR A 122 -12.86 -15.27 11.14
C TYR A 122 -13.37 -16.66 11.58
N ASN A 123 -14.26 -16.70 12.57
CA ASN A 123 -14.77 -17.96 13.13
C ASN A 123 -13.66 -18.97 13.51
N GLY A 124 -12.52 -18.47 14.00
CA GLY A 124 -11.37 -19.27 14.42
C GLY A 124 -10.39 -19.67 13.32
N LYS A 125 -10.62 -19.27 12.05
CA LYS A 125 -9.72 -19.55 10.93
C LYS A 125 -9.06 -18.28 10.39
N PRO A 126 -7.80 -18.32 9.95
CA PRO A 126 -7.17 -17.18 9.29
C PRO A 126 -7.75 -17.00 7.89
N GLU A 127 -8.25 -15.82 7.60
CA GLU A 127 -8.81 -15.41 6.30
C GLU A 127 -8.07 -14.18 5.78
N PRO A 128 -7.68 -14.15 4.49
CA PRO A 128 -7.07 -12.99 3.87
C PRO A 128 -8.10 -11.89 3.64
N VAL A 129 -7.70 -10.64 3.89
CA VAL A 129 -8.50 -9.44 3.61
C VAL A 129 -7.59 -8.37 3.06
N ILE A 130 -7.99 -7.74 1.97
CA ILE A 130 -7.30 -6.59 1.39
C ILE A 130 -8.07 -5.33 1.80
N LEU A 131 -7.37 -4.40 2.45
CA LEU A 131 -7.90 -3.08 2.79
C LEU A 131 -7.34 -2.05 1.82
N PHE A 132 -8.21 -1.28 1.20
CA PHE A 132 -7.80 -0.13 0.39
C PHE A 132 -7.95 1.13 1.22
N MET A 133 -6.86 1.89 1.33
CA MET A 133 -6.81 3.07 2.18
C MET A 133 -6.49 4.33 1.40
N GLU A 134 -7.12 5.44 1.76
CA GLU A 134 -6.86 6.76 1.20
C GLU A 134 -6.64 7.79 2.31
N LEU A 135 -5.99 8.90 1.98
CA LEU A 135 -5.88 10.05 2.88
C LEU A 135 -7.16 10.87 2.85
N GLU A 136 -7.76 11.07 4.03
CA GLU A 136 -8.89 11.95 4.24
C GLU A 136 -8.44 13.16 5.07
N LYS A 137 -8.87 14.37 4.66
CA LYS A 137 -8.64 15.59 5.45
C LYS A 137 -9.45 15.51 6.74
N ASP A 138 -8.79 15.72 7.87
CA ASP A 138 -9.41 15.70 9.18
C ASP A 138 -8.85 16.82 10.08
N HIS A 139 -9.73 17.73 10.51
CA HIS A 139 -9.38 18.92 11.27
C HIS A 139 -8.18 19.70 10.68
N LEU A 140 -7.06 19.72 11.41
CA LEU A 140 -5.81 20.41 11.05
C LEU A 140 -4.83 19.52 10.25
N GLY A 141 -5.20 18.28 9.94
CA GLY A 141 -4.32 17.30 9.31
C GLY A 141 -5.04 16.35 8.36
N HIS A 142 -4.45 15.17 8.18
CA HIS A 142 -4.99 14.09 7.36
C HIS A 142 -4.85 12.76 8.11
N LYS A 143 -5.75 11.83 7.83
CA LYS A 143 -5.72 10.46 8.36
C LYS A 143 -5.91 9.46 7.23
N TRP A 144 -5.40 8.24 7.43
CA TRP A 144 -5.73 7.12 6.57
C TRP A 144 -7.11 6.58 6.94
N VAL A 145 -7.96 6.40 5.94
CA VAL A 145 -9.30 5.79 6.08
C VAL A 145 -9.42 4.59 5.16
N ILE A 146 -10.16 3.57 5.59
CA ILE A 146 -10.50 2.43 4.74
C ILE A 146 -11.62 2.87 3.82
N THR A 147 -11.36 2.91 2.51
CA THR A 147 -12.36 3.29 1.50
C THR A 147 -13.00 2.06 0.88
N ARG A 148 -12.26 0.95 0.78
CA ARG A 148 -12.75 -0.31 0.23
C ARG A 148 -12.13 -1.51 0.93
N VAL A 149 -12.79 -2.64 0.80
CA VAL A 149 -12.34 -3.94 1.27
C VAL A 149 -12.55 -4.94 0.15
N HIS A 150 -11.64 -5.87 0.01
CA HIS A 150 -11.84 -7.07 -0.77
C HIS A 150 -11.52 -8.29 0.10
N ALA A 151 -12.41 -9.28 0.08
CA ALA A 151 -12.35 -10.44 0.94
C ALA A 151 -13.13 -11.58 0.29
N ASP A 152 -12.43 -12.53 -0.34
CA ASP A 152 -13.01 -13.60 -1.16
C ASP A 152 -14.08 -14.42 -0.42
N MET A 153 -13.92 -14.62 0.90
CA MET A 153 -14.88 -15.38 1.70
C MET A 153 -16.27 -14.73 1.74
N PHE A 154 -16.41 -13.45 1.36
CA PHE A 154 -17.70 -12.77 1.26
C PHE A 154 -18.37 -12.94 -0.11
N ASP A 155 -17.63 -13.27 -1.17
CA ASP A 155 -18.17 -13.34 -2.54
C ASP A 155 -19.37 -14.30 -2.69
N PRO A 156 -19.38 -15.50 -2.07
CA PRO A 156 -20.53 -16.39 -2.17
C PRO A 156 -21.84 -15.78 -1.67
N TYR A 157 -21.78 -14.81 -0.74
CA TYR A 157 -22.96 -14.14 -0.19
C TYR A 157 -23.48 -13.00 -1.08
N PHE A 158 -22.71 -12.62 -2.11
CA PHE A 158 -23.08 -11.57 -3.07
C PHE A 158 -23.73 -12.12 -4.34
N GLY A 159 -23.69 -13.44 -4.52
CA GLY A 159 -24.37 -14.13 -5.60
C GLY A 159 -25.88 -13.86 -5.59
N ARG A 160 -26.41 -13.38 -6.72
CA ARG A 160 -27.85 -13.26 -6.91
C ARG A 160 -28.37 -14.56 -7.49
N ASP A 161 -29.44 -15.11 -6.90
CA ASP A 161 -30.13 -16.24 -7.49
C ASP A 161 -30.79 -15.81 -8.83
N THR A 162 -30.25 -16.31 -9.95
CA THR A 162 -30.72 -16.06 -11.31
C THR A 162 -31.72 -17.11 -11.82
N THR A 163 -32.30 -17.93 -10.95
CA THR A 163 -33.31 -18.93 -11.36
C THR A 163 -34.45 -18.28 -12.15
N ARG A 164 -34.85 -18.93 -13.26
CA ARG A 164 -35.84 -18.41 -14.22
C ARG A 164 -37.23 -18.17 -13.61
N VAL A 165 -37.57 -18.87 -12.53
CA VAL A 165 -38.79 -18.63 -11.76
C VAL A 165 -38.41 -17.79 -10.55
N GLY A 166 -38.21 -16.49 -10.79
CA GLY A 166 -37.86 -15.56 -9.72
C GLY A 166 -38.98 -15.53 -8.68
N ARG A 167 -38.64 -15.68 -7.40
CA ARG A 167 -39.60 -15.42 -6.32
C ARG A 167 -39.79 -13.91 -6.24
N PHE A 168 -41.04 -13.45 -6.26
CA PHE A 168 -41.38 -12.03 -6.21
C PHE A 168 -42.56 -11.79 -5.28
N LEU A 169 -42.63 -10.56 -4.75
CA LEU A 169 -43.84 -10.08 -4.10
C LEU A 169 -44.77 -9.51 -5.17
N HIS A 170 -46.02 -9.97 -5.19
CA HIS A 170 -47.03 -9.40 -6.07
C HIS A 170 -47.16 -7.89 -5.79
N PRO A 171 -47.37 -7.02 -6.80
CA PRO A 171 -47.48 -5.57 -6.59
C PRO A 171 -48.53 -5.15 -5.56
N LEU A 172 -49.64 -5.89 -5.49
CA LEU A 172 -50.72 -5.67 -4.51
C LEU A 172 -50.48 -6.35 -3.14
N SER A 173 -49.29 -6.88 -2.86
CA SER A 173 -49.01 -7.56 -1.58
C SER A 173 -49.09 -6.63 -0.38
N HIS A 174 -49.05 -5.30 -0.59
CA HIS A 174 -49.24 -4.30 0.47
C HIS A 174 -50.66 -4.36 1.09
N GLU A 175 -51.66 -4.81 0.34
CA GLU A 175 -53.04 -5.02 0.83
C GLU A 175 -53.15 -6.14 1.86
N LEU A 176 -52.12 -7.00 1.95
CA LEU A 176 -52.03 -8.09 2.92
C LEU A 176 -50.77 -7.93 3.78
N ASP A 177 -50.36 -6.69 4.06
CA ASP A 177 -49.20 -6.34 4.89
C ASP A 177 -47.91 -7.09 4.51
N PHE A 178 -47.78 -7.43 3.22
CA PHE A 178 -46.68 -8.24 2.70
C PHE A 178 -46.46 -9.57 3.46
N MET A 179 -47.50 -10.20 4.01
CA MET A 179 -47.39 -11.46 4.78
C MET A 179 -46.53 -12.55 4.11
N ASN A 180 -46.50 -12.58 2.77
CA ASN A 180 -45.67 -13.50 1.99
C ASN A 180 -44.15 -13.29 2.14
N LEU A 181 -43.69 -12.17 2.73
CA LEU A 181 -42.28 -11.95 3.08
C LEU A 181 -41.72 -13.05 3.97
N ARG A 182 -42.56 -13.69 4.80
CA ARG A 182 -42.13 -14.87 5.57
C ARG A 182 -41.51 -15.94 4.66
N LYS A 183 -42.08 -16.17 3.46
CA LYS A 183 -41.54 -17.14 2.49
C LYS A 183 -40.21 -16.69 1.89
N ALA A 184 -40.00 -15.38 1.76
CA ALA A 184 -38.72 -14.82 1.29
C ALA A 184 -37.59 -15.14 2.26
N PHE A 185 -37.82 -14.97 3.56
CA PHE A 185 -36.80 -15.18 4.60
C PHE A 185 -36.67 -16.63 5.10
N LEU A 186 -37.57 -17.54 4.70
CA LEU A 186 -37.42 -18.97 4.99
C LEU A 186 -36.28 -19.63 4.20
N ASN A 187 -35.93 -19.09 3.02
CA ASN A 187 -34.80 -19.58 2.23
C ASN A 187 -33.79 -18.44 2.00
N PRO A 188 -32.66 -18.42 2.74
CA PRO A 188 -31.63 -17.38 2.65
C PRO A 188 -31.17 -17.10 1.21
N ASP A 189 -31.00 -18.13 0.39
CA ASP A 189 -30.51 -17.99 -0.99
C ASP A 189 -31.44 -17.13 -1.88
N SER A 190 -32.73 -17.13 -1.57
CA SER A 190 -33.74 -16.40 -2.34
C SER A 190 -33.90 -14.94 -1.92
N VAL A 191 -33.33 -14.52 -0.78
CA VAL A 191 -33.49 -13.16 -0.25
C VAL A 191 -32.96 -12.11 -1.23
N SER A 192 -31.88 -12.44 -1.95
CA SER A 192 -31.29 -11.58 -2.98
C SER A 192 -32.27 -11.21 -4.11
N GLN A 193 -33.26 -12.07 -4.41
CA GLN A 193 -34.26 -11.84 -5.46
C GLN A 193 -35.24 -10.70 -5.12
N TYR A 194 -35.44 -10.44 -3.83
CA TYR A 194 -36.32 -9.38 -3.32
C TYR A 194 -35.65 -8.00 -3.24
N THR A 195 -34.35 -7.93 -3.58
CA THR A 195 -33.63 -6.67 -3.72
C THR A 195 -33.74 -6.13 -5.14
N THR A 196 -33.59 -4.81 -5.31
CA THR A 196 -33.47 -4.21 -6.64
C THR A 196 -32.31 -4.80 -7.42
N LYS A 197 -32.45 -4.93 -8.75
CA LYS A 197 -31.37 -5.39 -9.66
C LYS A 197 -30.09 -4.56 -9.58
N ARG A 198 -30.21 -3.31 -9.11
CA ARG A 198 -29.10 -2.38 -8.95
C ARG A 198 -28.43 -2.44 -7.57
N PHE A 199 -28.97 -3.23 -6.64
CA PHE A 199 -28.37 -3.40 -5.33
C PHE A 199 -27.02 -4.11 -5.48
N ARG A 200 -25.99 -3.55 -4.84
CA ARG A 200 -24.63 -4.09 -4.82
C ARG A 200 -24.22 -4.17 -3.36
N PRO A 201 -24.14 -5.37 -2.77
CA PRO A 201 -23.54 -5.50 -1.45
C PRO A 201 -22.05 -5.14 -1.54
N ASP A 202 -21.49 -4.65 -0.44
CA ASP A 202 -20.09 -4.26 -0.37
C ASP A 202 -19.36 -4.98 0.77
N HIS A 203 -18.10 -5.37 0.52
CA HIS A 203 -17.31 -6.10 1.51
C HIS A 203 -17.00 -5.28 2.76
N LEU A 204 -16.91 -3.94 2.65
CA LEU A 204 -16.60 -3.08 3.79
C LEU A 204 -17.72 -3.12 4.83
N SER A 205 -18.98 -3.07 4.40
CA SER A 205 -20.14 -3.24 5.27
C SER A 205 -20.12 -4.58 6.00
N LEU A 206 -19.80 -5.68 5.30
CA LEU A 206 -19.70 -7.00 5.94
C LEU A 206 -18.52 -7.08 6.92
N LEU A 207 -17.35 -6.55 6.56
CA LEU A 207 -16.20 -6.49 7.46
C LEU A 207 -16.57 -5.75 8.75
N LEU A 208 -17.17 -4.56 8.64
CA LEU A 208 -17.58 -3.76 9.80
C LEU A 208 -18.61 -4.50 10.66
N TYR A 209 -19.56 -5.20 10.03
CA TYR A 209 -20.55 -6.00 10.74
C TYR A 209 -19.91 -7.16 11.50
N GLU A 210 -19.07 -7.98 10.86
CA GLU A 210 -18.44 -9.15 11.47
C GLU A 210 -17.43 -8.79 12.57
N VAL A 211 -16.69 -7.69 12.39
CA VAL A 211 -15.78 -7.16 13.42
C VAL A 211 -16.58 -6.68 14.64
N ARG A 212 -17.69 -5.94 14.44
CA ARG A 212 -18.56 -5.49 15.55
C ARG A 212 -19.25 -6.64 16.28
N LYS A 213 -19.57 -7.73 15.57
CA LYS A 213 -20.08 -8.97 16.17
C LYS A 213 -19.01 -9.74 16.96
N GLY A 214 -17.73 -9.46 16.73
CA GLY A 214 -16.61 -10.16 17.35
C GLY A 214 -16.25 -11.48 16.66
N ASN A 215 -16.88 -11.80 15.52
CA ASN A 215 -16.61 -12.99 14.72
C ASN A 215 -15.31 -12.85 13.93
N MET A 216 -14.89 -11.61 13.68
CA MET A 216 -13.70 -11.28 12.88
C MET A 216 -12.74 -10.40 13.68
N LYS A 217 -11.46 -10.78 13.73
CA LYS A 217 -10.42 -10.09 14.51
C LYS A 217 -9.15 -9.92 13.68
N PHE A 218 -8.60 -8.71 13.66
CA PHE A 218 -7.34 -8.43 12.97
C PHE A 218 -6.20 -9.27 13.57
N GLN A 219 -5.34 -9.83 12.72
CA GLN A 219 -4.20 -10.64 13.13
C GLN A 219 -2.86 -10.00 12.70
N SER A 220 -2.67 -9.75 11.40
CA SER A 220 -1.39 -9.25 10.87
C SER A 220 -1.54 -8.56 9.52
N ILE A 221 -0.53 -7.78 9.15
CA ILE A 221 -0.32 -7.25 7.79
C ILE A 221 0.81 -8.06 7.16
N SER A 222 0.62 -8.54 5.93
CA SER A 222 1.63 -9.28 5.17
C SER A 222 2.33 -8.42 4.13
N GLU A 223 1.61 -7.49 3.49
CA GLU A 223 2.13 -6.66 2.40
C GLU A 223 1.41 -5.31 2.36
N VAL A 224 2.13 -4.26 1.96
CA VAL A 224 1.58 -2.93 1.69
C VAL A 224 2.12 -2.44 0.35
N LYS A 225 1.21 -2.03 -0.54
CA LYS A 225 1.52 -1.37 -1.80
C LYS A 225 0.89 0.01 -1.83
N PHE A 226 1.40 0.87 -2.70
CA PHE A 226 0.78 2.13 -3.04
C PHE A 226 0.62 2.28 -4.55
N HIS A 227 -0.53 2.78 -4.95
CA HIS A 227 -0.93 2.93 -6.34
C HIS A 227 -1.09 4.41 -6.66
N PHE A 228 -0.37 4.89 -7.68
CA PHE A 228 -0.32 6.31 -8.01
C PHE A 228 -0.95 6.59 -9.37
N PHE A 229 -1.83 7.59 -9.41
CA PHE A 229 -2.51 8.11 -10.59
C PHE A 229 -2.43 9.66 -10.66
N GLN A 230 -1.44 10.26 -9.98
CA GLN A 230 -1.25 11.71 -9.92
C GLN A 230 -0.59 12.31 -11.17
N ILE A 231 -0.05 11.45 -12.05
CA ILE A 231 0.67 11.86 -13.24
C ILE A 231 -0.22 11.54 -14.43
N ASP A 232 -0.58 12.55 -15.21
CA ASP A 232 -1.45 12.37 -16.37
C ASP A 232 -0.81 11.41 -17.38
N GLY A 233 -1.61 10.46 -17.86
CA GLY A 233 -1.14 9.41 -18.78
C GLY A 233 -0.28 8.32 -18.12
N TRP A 234 -0.12 8.30 -16.79
CA TRP A 234 0.74 7.33 -16.12
C TRP A 234 0.11 6.72 -14.87
N TYR A 235 0.39 5.43 -14.67
CA TYR A 235 0.20 4.72 -13.43
C TYR A 235 1.54 4.15 -12.98
N PHE A 236 1.83 4.22 -11.69
CA PHE A 236 2.92 3.43 -11.12
C PHE A 236 2.53 2.85 -9.75
N GLU A 237 3.16 1.73 -9.43
CA GLU A 237 3.03 1.04 -8.14
C GLU A 237 4.31 1.20 -7.34
N LEU A 238 4.17 1.38 -6.03
CA LEU A 238 5.26 1.39 -5.07
C LEU A 238 5.15 0.17 -4.17
N SER A 239 6.22 -0.60 -4.08
CA SER A 239 6.35 -1.75 -3.16
C SER A 239 7.57 -1.61 -2.27
N GLN A 240 7.54 -2.26 -1.10
CA GLN A 240 8.68 -2.30 -0.19
C GLN A 240 9.57 -3.51 -0.47
N PHE A 241 10.84 -3.25 -0.79
CA PHE A 241 11.84 -4.29 -0.99
C PHE A 241 12.82 -4.27 0.17
N ASN A 242 12.98 -5.41 0.86
CA ASN A 242 13.97 -5.57 1.93
C ASN A 242 15.07 -6.53 1.46
N ARG A 243 16.11 -5.97 0.84
CA ARG A 243 17.26 -6.73 0.33
C ARG A 243 18.58 -6.00 0.58
N PRO A 244 19.72 -6.72 0.61
CA PRO A 244 21.04 -6.10 0.64
C PRO A 244 21.29 -5.24 -0.60
N GLY A 245 22.06 -4.16 -0.44
CA GLY A 245 22.46 -3.27 -1.53
C GLY A 245 21.80 -1.89 -1.49
N TYR A 246 22.04 -1.11 -2.54
CA TYR A 246 21.67 0.30 -2.62
C TYR A 246 20.20 0.55 -3.01
N ASN A 247 19.66 -0.29 -3.90
CA ASN A 247 18.29 -0.18 -4.39
C ASN A 247 17.36 -1.05 -3.53
N THR A 248 16.93 -0.48 -2.40
CA THR A 248 16.14 -1.13 -1.35
C THR A 248 15.22 -0.10 -0.68
N GLY A 249 14.18 -0.56 0.03
CA GLY A 249 13.10 0.29 0.56
C GLY A 249 11.93 0.41 -0.41
N TRP A 250 11.25 1.56 -0.40
CA TRP A 250 10.10 1.85 -1.26
C TRP A 250 10.54 2.23 -2.68
N LEU A 251 10.20 1.38 -3.66
CA LEU A 251 10.63 1.52 -5.05
C LEU A 251 9.46 1.30 -6.00
N ILE A 252 9.55 1.90 -7.18
CA ILE A 252 8.58 1.70 -8.25
C ILE A 252 8.70 0.25 -8.73
N SER A 253 7.67 -0.55 -8.43
CA SER A 253 7.56 -1.98 -8.77
C SER A 253 6.77 -2.22 -10.05
N ASN A 254 5.97 -1.26 -10.50
CA ASN A 254 5.24 -1.36 -11.76
C ASN A 254 5.05 0.02 -12.38
N LEU A 255 4.99 0.08 -13.70
CA LEU A 255 4.80 1.31 -14.47
C LEU A 255 3.96 0.99 -15.71
N VAL A 256 2.87 1.72 -15.90
CA VAL A 256 1.96 1.56 -17.03
C VAL A 256 1.68 2.93 -17.63
N LYS A 257 1.85 3.04 -18.95
CA LYS A 257 1.38 4.20 -19.70
C LYS A 257 -0.11 4.03 -20.00
N LEU A 258 -0.88 5.06 -19.72
CA LEU A 258 -2.33 5.11 -19.89
C LEU A 258 -2.66 6.03 -21.07
N ASN A 259 -3.32 5.51 -22.09
CA ASN A 259 -3.61 6.29 -23.30
C ASN A 259 -4.87 7.14 -23.16
N ASN A 260 -5.77 6.78 -22.23
CA ASN A 260 -7.05 7.44 -22.04
C ASN A 260 -7.67 7.12 -20.66
N GLU A 261 -8.71 7.86 -20.30
CA GLU A 261 -9.44 7.68 -19.03
C GLU A 261 -10.15 6.32 -18.92
N SER A 262 -10.50 5.65 -20.03
CA SER A 262 -11.13 4.33 -20.00
C SER A 262 -10.15 3.24 -19.54
N GLU A 263 -8.91 3.29 -20.02
CA GLU A 263 -7.82 2.42 -19.56
C GLU A 263 -7.53 2.65 -18.07
N LYS A 264 -7.44 3.92 -17.65
CA LYS A 264 -7.27 4.29 -16.24
C LYS A 264 -8.40 3.73 -15.36
N ALA A 265 -9.65 3.88 -15.78
CA ALA A 265 -10.81 3.34 -15.06
C ALA A 265 -10.79 1.80 -15.00
N THR A 266 -10.40 1.14 -16.09
CA THR A 266 -10.30 -0.32 -16.15
C THR A 266 -9.19 -0.84 -15.24
N LEU A 267 -8.02 -0.21 -15.26
CA LEU A 267 -6.92 -0.54 -14.36
C LEU A 267 -7.32 -0.34 -12.90
N ARG A 268 -7.98 0.77 -12.55
CA ARG A 268 -8.49 0.99 -11.18
C ARG A 268 -9.43 -0.14 -10.74
N ARG A 269 -10.39 -0.54 -11.58
CA ARG A 269 -11.28 -1.68 -11.27
C ARG A 269 -10.53 -2.99 -11.09
N TYR A 270 -9.48 -3.22 -11.89
CA TYR A 270 -8.61 -4.39 -11.74
C TYR A 270 -7.89 -4.38 -10.38
N LEU A 271 -7.28 -3.24 -10.00
CA LEU A 271 -6.59 -3.09 -8.71
C LEU A 271 -7.54 -3.26 -7.52
N TYR A 272 -8.81 -2.87 -7.67
CA TYR A 272 -9.84 -3.07 -6.65
C TYR A 272 -10.51 -4.44 -6.69
N TYR A 273 -10.01 -5.39 -7.50
CA TYR A 273 -10.56 -6.74 -7.65
C TYR A 273 -12.03 -6.76 -8.14
N GLU A 274 -12.52 -5.67 -8.73
CA GLU A 274 -13.91 -5.56 -9.19
C GLU A 274 -14.18 -6.32 -10.52
N LEU A 275 -13.13 -6.70 -11.25
CA LEU A 275 -13.24 -7.44 -12.51
C LEU A 275 -13.18 -8.97 -12.34
N ALA A 276 -13.02 -9.47 -11.10
CA ALA A 276 -12.85 -10.89 -10.82
C ALA A 276 -14.16 -11.69 -10.70
N ALA A 277 -15.33 -11.04 -10.73
CA ALA A 277 -16.61 -11.74 -10.71
C ALA A 277 -16.98 -12.27 -12.12
N LYS A 278 -16.59 -13.51 -12.42
CA LYS A 278 -17.21 -14.33 -13.47
C LYS A 278 -18.06 -15.44 -12.84
#